data_AF-A0A964TZX9-F1
#
_entry.id   AF-A0A964TZX9-F1
#
_cell.length_a   1.000
_cell.length_b   1.000
_cell.length_c   1.000
_cell.angle_alpha   90.00
_cell.angle_beta   90.00
_cell.angle_gamma   90.00
#
_symmetry.space_group_name_H-M   'P 1'
#
loop_
_entity.id
_entity.type
_entity.pdbx_description
1 polymer ?
#
loop_
_entity_poly.entity_id
_entity_poly.type
_entity_poly.pdbx_seq_one_letter_code
_entity_poly.pdbx_strand_id
1 'polypeptide(L)' 'AAGLADRGAIRVGLRADLLRVRLLKETPLPLAVWVKGNRVA' A
#
# COMPACT_ATOMS: atom_id res chain seq x y z
N ALA A 1 4.95 8.59 13.86
CA ALA A 1 5.25 7.72 12.70
C ALA A 1 6.31 6.71 13.14
N ALA A 2 6.28 5.46 12.64
CA ALA A 2 7.15 4.37 13.09
C ALA A 2 8.67 4.54 12.78
N GLY A 3 9.14 5.75 12.47
CA GLY A 3 10.55 6.03 12.14
C GLY A 3 11.03 5.51 10.78
N LEU A 4 10.11 5.04 9.93
CA LEU A 4 10.43 4.45 8.63
C LEU A 4 10.40 5.51 7.53
N ALA A 5 11.57 5.84 6.98
CA ALA A 5 11.71 6.85 5.93
C ALA A 5 11.50 6.29 4.51
N ASP A 6 11.52 4.96 4.37
CA ASP A 6 11.44 4.26 3.08
C ASP A 6 10.00 3.97 2.62
N ARG A 7 8.98 4.29 3.41
CA ARG A 7 7.57 3.94 3.11
C ARG A 7 6.58 4.95 3.67
N GLY A 8 5.29 4.74 3.39
CA GLY A 8 4.19 5.57 3.90
C GLY A 8 3.71 6.67 2.95
N ALA A 9 4.25 6.72 1.73
CA ALA A 9 3.75 7.57 0.65
C ALA A 9 3.91 6.86 -0.70
N ILE A 10 3.03 7.17 -1.65
CA ILE A 10 3.17 6.75 -3.04
C ILE A 10 4.08 7.76 -3.73
N ARG A 11 5.37 7.46 -3.79
CA ARG A 11 6.38 8.32 -4.40
C ARG A 11 7.51 7.47 -4.97
N VAL A 12 8.03 7.89 -6.13
CA VAL A 12 9.23 7.27 -6.73
C VAL A 12 10.39 7.28 -5.72
N GLY A 13 11.12 6.15 -5.68
CA GLY A 13 12.25 5.94 -4.76
C GLY A 13 11.85 5.45 -3.36
N LEU A 14 10.55 5.35 -3.05
CA LEU A 14 10.08 4.66 -1.85
C LEU A 14 9.76 3.19 -2.10
N ARG A 15 9.78 2.41 -1.03
CA ARG A 15 9.44 1.00 -1.01
C ARG A 15 8.00 0.79 -1.51
N ALA A 16 7.84 -0.13 -2.46
CA ALA A 16 6.58 -0.49 -3.07
C ALA A 16 5.73 -1.42 -2.19
N ASP A 17 5.36 -0.95 -1.00
CA ASP A 17 4.31 -1.56 -0.18
C ASP A 17 2.99 -0.85 -0.54
N LEU A 18 2.08 -1.55 -1.25
CA LEU A 18 0.87 -0.96 -1.82
C LEU A 18 -0.37 -1.79 -1.44
N LEU A 19 -1.50 -1.11 -1.26
CA LEU A 19 -2.82 -1.72 -1.10
C LEU A 19 -3.76 -1.13 -2.16
N ARG A 20 -4.28 -1.99 -3.04
CA ARG A 20 -5.38 -1.60 -3.93
C ARG A 20 -6.69 -1.83 -3.19
N VAL A 21 -7.54 -0.81 -3.17
CA VAL A 21 -8.88 -0.89 -2.57
C VAL A 21 -9.98 -0.53 -3.56
N ARG A 22 -11.20 -1.00 -3.29
CA ARG A 22 -12.44 -0.42 -3.82
C ARG A 22 -13.24 0.12 -2.63
N LEU A 23 -13.89 1.26 -2.79
CA LEU A 23 -14.81 1.77 -1.78
C LEU A 23 -16.17 1.07 -1.93
N LEU A 24 -16.66 0.46 -0.83
CA LEU A 24 -18.05 0.04 -0.68
C LEU A 24 -18.70 1.01 0.31
N LYS A 25 -19.46 1.98 -0.23
CA LYS A 25 -19.81 3.20 0.51
C LYS A 25 -18.52 3.85 1.03
N GLU A 26 -18.42 4.10 2.32
CA GLU A 26 -17.22 4.68 2.96
C GLU A 26 -16.19 3.63 3.40
N THR A 27 -16.47 2.34 3.23
CA THR A 27 -15.57 1.28 3.69
C THR A 27 -14.61 0.85 2.58
N PRO A 28 -13.28 0.97 2.77
CA PRO A 28 -12.31 0.47 1.81
C PRO A 28 -12.22 -1.06 1.89
N LEU A 29 -12.55 -1.72 0.79
CA LEU A 29 -12.38 -3.16 0.60
C LEU A 29 -11.03 -3.45 -0.09
N PRO A 30 -10.11 -4.19 0.56
CA PRO A 30 -8.88 -4.68 -0.06
C PRO A 30 -9.13 -5.53 -1.30
N LEU A 31 -8.38 -5.28 -2.38
CA LEU A 31 -8.43 -6.05 -3.62
C LEU A 31 -7.10 -6.74 -3.95
N ALA A 32 -5.98 -6.12 -3.58
CA ALA A 32 -4.66 -6.68 -3.80
C ALA A 32 -3.63 -6.00 -2.90
N VAL A 33 -2.62 -6.76 -2.48
CA VAL A 33 -1.55 -6.31 -1.58
C VAL A 33 -0.21 -6.58 -2.23
N TRP A 34 0.69 -5.60 -2.16
CA TRP A 34 2.09 -5.75 -2.53
C TRP A 34 3.01 -5.42 -1.36
N VAL A 35 4.09 -6.19 -1.23
CA VAL A 35 5.18 -5.96 -0.28
C VAL A 35 6.49 -5.97 -1.04
N LYS A 36 7.26 -4.88 -0.98
CA LYS A 36 8.49 -4.68 -1.77
C LYS A 36 8.28 -4.95 -3.26
N GLY A 37 7.12 -4.59 -3.80
CA GLY A 37 6.75 -4.81 -5.20
C GLY A 37 6.24 -6.22 -5.55
N ASN A 38 6.30 -7.18 -4.62
CA ASN A 38 5.77 -8.53 -4.84
C ASN A 38 4.31 -8.60 -4.42
N ARG A 39 3.44 -9.16 -5.26
CA ARG A 39 2.02 -9.37 -4.92
C ARG A 39 1.91 -10.54 -3.94
N VAL A 40 1.29 -10.31 -2.78
CA VAL A 40 1.19 -11.29 -1.69
C VAL A 40 -0.24 -11.70 -1.35
N ALA A 41 -1.23 -10.93 -1.83
CA ALA A 41 -2.67 -11.23 -1.75
C ALA A 41 -3.40 -10.54 -2.91
#